data_AF-A0A7X9DCD1-F1
#
_entry.id   AF-A0A7X9DCD1-F1
#
_cell.length_a   1.000
_cell.length_b   1.000
_cell.length_c   1.000
_cell.angle_alpha   90.00
_cell.angle_beta   90.00
_cell.angle_gamma   90.00
#
_symmetry.space_group_name_H-M   'P 1'
#
loop_
_entity.id
_entity.type
_entity.pdbx_description
1 polymer ?
#
loop_
_entity_poly.entity_id
_entity_poly.type
_entity_poly.pdbx_seq_one_letter_code
_entity_poly.pdbx_strand_id
1 'polypeptide(L)'
;MSIVSYLYGGRLATNWTYILIAAIVFVIGETLYLMALKIIDVSIIAPLFNIRVAITVILSFIILGESLTNKSLYLIILIFIAGFLLSWMKSFH
;
A
#
# COMPACT_ATOMS: atom_id res chain seq x y z
N MET A 1 -1.77 -16.48 -20.74
CA MET A 1 -0.34 -16.11 -20.67
C MET A 1 0.24 -16.30 -22.07
N SER A 2 0.93 -15.30 -22.63
CA SER A 2 1.59 -15.42 -23.93
C SER A 2 2.78 -16.38 -23.84
N ILE A 3 3.14 -17.05 -24.94
CA ILE A 3 4.29 -17.97 -25.04
C ILE A 3 5.59 -17.34 -24.49
N VAL A 4 5.75 -16.04 -24.68
CA VAL A 4 6.89 -15.25 -24.17
C VAL A 4 7.00 -15.34 -22.64
N SER A 5 5.89 -15.28 -21.90
CA SER A 5 5.91 -15.36 -20.44
C SER A 5 6.42 -16.71 -19.92
N TYR A 6 6.15 -17.81 -20.62
CA TYR A 6 6.56 -19.14 -20.20
C TYR A 6 8.07 -19.37 -20.37
N LEU A 7 8.66 -18.81 -21.44
CA LEU A 7 10.09 -18.90 -21.73
C LEU A 7 10.97 -18.17 -20.71
N TYR A 8 10.47 -17.07 -20.13
CA TYR A 8 11.15 -16.34 -19.05
C TYR A 8 10.83 -16.88 -17.64
N GLY A 9 10.31 -18.10 -17.53
CA GLY A 9 10.02 -18.76 -16.25
C GLY A 9 8.67 -18.40 -15.63
N GLY A 10 7.80 -17.70 -16.35
CA GLY A 10 6.42 -17.45 -15.93
C GLY A 10 5.60 -18.73 -15.93
N ARG A 11 5.33 -19.27 -14.74
CA ARG A 11 4.46 -20.44 -14.54
C ARG A 11 3.05 -19.98 -14.16
N LEU A 12 2.04 -20.73 -14.58
CA LEU A 12 0.70 -20.60 -14.00
C LEU A 12 0.80 -20.85 -12.49
N ALA A 13 -0.04 -20.16 -11.72
CA ALA A 13 -0.05 -20.29 -10.27
C ALA A 13 -0.27 -21.76 -9.87
N THR A 14 0.75 -22.36 -9.26
CA THR A 14 0.66 -23.73 -8.76
C THR A 14 -0.14 -23.79 -7.46
N ASN A 15 -0.07 -22.72 -6.66
CA ASN A 15 -0.72 -22.61 -5.35
C ASN A 15 -1.72 -21.45 -5.35
N TRP A 16 -2.99 -21.77 -5.54
CA TRP A 16 -4.08 -20.79 -5.65
C TRP A 16 -4.47 -20.17 -4.29
N THR A 17 -4.17 -20.82 -3.18
CA THR A 17 -4.54 -20.37 -1.83
C THR A 17 -4.03 -18.96 -1.53
N TYR A 18 -2.77 -18.67 -1.82
CA TYR A 18 -2.20 -17.33 -1.59
C TYR A 18 -2.85 -16.26 -2.46
N ILE A 19 -3.23 -16.62 -3.68
CA ILE A 19 -3.90 -15.72 -4.62
C ILE A 19 -5.31 -15.40 -4.11
N LEU A 20 -6.05 -16.40 -3.66
CA LEU A 20 -7.40 -16.21 -3.11
C LEU A 20 -7.37 -15.37 -1.83
N ILE A 21 -6.44 -15.64 -0.92
CA ILE A 21 -6.27 -14.85 0.30
C ILE A 21 -5.93 -13.40 -0.05
N ALA A 22 -4.96 -13.18 -0.94
CA ALA A 22 -4.59 -11.83 -1.39
C ALA A 22 -5.77 -11.09 -2.04
N ALA A 23 -6.55 -11.77 -2.88
CA ALA A 23 -7.72 -11.19 -3.52
C ALA A 23 -8.81 -10.80 -2.50
N ILE A 24 -9.10 -11.66 -1.52
CA ILE A 24 -10.07 -11.37 -0.45
C ILE A 24 -9.61 -10.16 0.37
N VAL A 25 -8.35 -10.14 0.81
CA VAL A 25 -7.79 -9.03 1.59
C VAL A 25 -7.83 -7.72 0.79
N PHE A 26 -7.49 -7.78 -0.50
CA PHE A 26 -7.54 -6.62 -1.39
C PHE A 26 -8.96 -6.06 -1.51
N VAL A 27 -9.96 -6.90 -1.81
CA VAL A 27 -11.35 -6.47 -1.96
C VAL A 27 -11.89 -5.90 -0.64
N ILE A 28 -11.59 -6.51 0.49
CA ILE A 28 -11.98 -5.99 1.81
C ILE A 28 -11.35 -4.62 2.06
N GLY A 29 -10.04 -4.48 1.82
CA GLY A 29 -9.33 -3.21 2.02
C GLY A 29 -9.87 -2.07 1.15
N GLU A 30 -10.13 -2.33 -0.13
CA GLU A 30 -10.72 -1.35 -1.04
C GLU A 30 -12.17 -1.03 -0.67
N THR A 31 -12.96 -2.00 -0.23
CA THR A 31 -14.34 -1.77 0.25
C THR A 31 -14.35 -0.86 1.47
N LEU A 32 -13.46 -1.09 2.44
CA LEU A 32 -13.33 -0.24 3.63
C LEU A 32 -12.90 1.18 3.26
N TYR A 33 -11.99 1.33 2.30
CA TYR A 33 -11.59 2.64 1.78
C TYR A 33 -12.77 3.38 1.14
N LEU A 34 -13.57 2.71 0.32
CA LEU A 34 -14.79 3.27 -0.27
C LEU A 34 -15.82 3.65 0.79
N MET A 35 -15.96 2.87 1.86
CA MET A 35 -16.83 3.22 2.99
C MET A 35 -16.32 4.46 3.73
N ALA A 36 -15.01 4.56 3.96
CA ALA A 36 -14.41 5.71 4.62
C ALA A 36 -14.54 7.00 3.80
N LEU A 37 -14.46 6.92 2.47
CA LEU A 37 -14.75 8.03 1.55
C LEU A 37 -16.19 8.58 1.67
N LYS A 38 -17.14 7.77 2.15
CA LYS A 38 -18.53 8.22 2.37
C LYS A 38 -18.72 8.98 3.68
N ILE A 39 -17.79 8.82 4.62
CA ILE A 39 -17.91 9.33 6.00
C ILE A 39 -16.98 10.53 6.21
N ILE A 40 -15.83 10.56 5.55
CA ILE A 40 -14.76 11.55 5.73
C ILE A 40 -14.46 12.25 4.41
N ASP A 41 -14.16 13.55 4.47
CA ASP A 41 -13.73 14.32 3.31
C ASP A 41 -12.51 13.72 2.57
N VAL A 42 -12.55 13.79 1.23
CA VAL A 42 -11.48 13.34 0.34
C VAL A 42 -10.12 13.92 0.71
N SER A 43 -10.09 15.18 1.13
CA SER A 43 -8.86 15.88 1.53
C SER A 43 -8.20 15.35 2.81
N ILE A 44 -8.95 14.64 3.66
CA ILE A 44 -8.42 14.02 4.90
C ILE A 44 -7.99 12.59 4.58
N ILE A 45 -8.81 11.87 3.81
CA ILE A 45 -8.54 10.46 3.51
C ILE A 45 -7.43 10.26 2.47
N ALA A 46 -7.25 11.19 1.53
CA ALA A 46 -6.17 11.14 0.54
C ALA A 46 -4.76 11.14 1.18
N PRO A 47 -4.40 12.06 2.09
CA PRO A 47 -3.12 11.98 2.79
C PRO A 47 -3.03 10.76 3.73
N LEU A 48 -4.14 10.32 4.32
CA LEU A 48 -4.17 9.08 5.12
C LEU A 48 -3.85 7.84 4.27
N PHE A 49 -4.30 7.81 3.02
CA PHE A 49 -4.01 6.71 2.10
C PHE A 49 -2.51 6.59 1.79
N ASN A 50 -1.76 7.70 1.80
CA ASN A 50 -0.31 7.68 1.59
C ASN A 50 0.45 6.96 2.72
N ILE A 51 -0.13 6.83 3.92
CA ILE A 51 0.46 6.04 5.02
C ILE A 51 0.54 4.54 4.65
N ARG A 52 -0.32 4.06 3.74
CA ARG A 52 -0.25 2.69 3.19
C ARG A 52 1.13 2.38 2.61
N VAL A 53 1.79 3.37 2.01
CA VAL A 53 3.15 3.20 1.47
C VAL A 53 4.15 2.93 2.59
N ALA A 54 4.11 3.70 3.67
CA ALA A 54 4.99 3.48 4.82
C ALA A 54 4.76 2.10 5.47
N ILE A 55 3.49 1.70 5.64
CA ILE A 55 3.13 0.37 6.15
C ILE A 55 3.66 -0.73 5.23
N THR A 56 3.53 -0.56 3.91
CA THR A 56 4.01 -1.54 2.92
C THR A 56 5.53 -1.73 3.04
N VAL A 57 6.30 -0.66 3.18
CA VAL A 57 7.76 -0.75 3.32
C VAL A 57 8.16 -1.44 4.63
N ILE A 58 7.45 -1.16 5.73
CA ILE A 58 7.67 -1.85 7.01
C ILE A 58 7.36 -3.35 6.87
N LEU A 59 6.25 -3.70 6.21
CA LEU A 59 5.91 -5.09 5.95
C LEU A 59 6.93 -5.77 5.03
N SER A 60 7.49 -5.08 4.04
CA SER A 60 8.57 -5.63 3.20
C SER A 60 9.81 -5.96 4.03
N PHE A 61 10.21 -5.09 4.96
CA PHE A 61 11.33 -5.38 5.87
C PHE A 61 11.05 -6.61 6.75
N ILE A 62 9.85 -6.72 7.33
CA ILE A 62 9.51 -7.80 8.27
C ILE A 62 9.25 -9.14 7.57
N ILE A 63 8.50 -9.13 6.46
CA ILE A 63 7.99 -10.34 5.79
C ILE A 63 8.95 -10.83 4.71
N LEU A 64 9.47 -9.92 3.88
CA LEU A 64 10.38 -10.28 2.78
C LEU A 64 11.85 -10.29 3.23
N GLY A 65 12.16 -9.73 4.40
CA GLY A 65 13.52 -9.63 4.91
C GLY A 65 14.40 -8.64 4.13
N GLU A 66 13.78 -7.71 3.38
CA GLU A 66 14.52 -6.72 2.60
C GLU A 66 15.21 -5.71 3.52
N SER A 67 16.52 -5.52 3.37
CA SER A 67 17.27 -4.53 4.16
C SER A 67 16.78 -3.11 3.89
N LEU A 68 16.30 -2.41 4.92
CA LEU A 68 15.98 -0.99 4.83
C LEU A 68 17.27 -0.18 4.65
N THR A 69 17.45 0.37 3.46
CA THR A 69 18.52 1.33 3.20
C THR A 69 18.23 2.66 3.91
N ASN A 70 19.28 3.42 4.22
CA ASN A 70 19.11 4.76 4.80
C ASN A 70 18.21 5.66 3.92
N LYS A 71 18.29 5.50 2.59
CA LYS A 71 17.45 6.23 1.62
C LYS A 71 15.96 5.90 1.78
N SER A 72 15.59 4.63 1.90
CA SER A 72 14.20 4.23 2.15
C SER A 72 13.66 4.80 3.46
N LEU A 73 14.51 4.91 4.48
CA LEU A 73 14.12 5.46 5.78
C LEU A 73 13.80 6.97 5.69
N TYR A 74 14.61 7.74 4.95
CA TYR A 74 14.31 9.15 4.65
C TYR A 74 13.01 9.32 3.87
N LEU A 75 12.73 8.47 2.88
CA LEU A 75 11.51 8.51 2.10
C LEU A 75 10.27 8.23 2.96
N ILE A 76 10.33 7.26 3.88
CA ILE A 76 9.24 6.96 4.80
C ILE A 76 8.95 8.18 5.69
N ILE A 77 9.98 8.78 6.29
CA ILE A 77 9.84 9.97 7.13
C ILE A 77 9.20 11.12 6.33
N LEU A 78 9.65 11.34 5.09
CA LEU A 78 9.11 12.38 4.22
C LEU A 78 7.62 12.15 3.90
N ILE A 79 7.20 10.91 3.63
CA ILE A 79 5.80 10.57 3.37
C ILE A 79 4.93 10.84 4.60
N PHE A 80 5.40 10.50 5.81
CA PHE A 80 4.70 10.80 7.05
C PHE A 80 4.57 12.30 7.31
N ILE A 81 5.65 13.06 7.12
CA ILE A 81 5.64 14.52 7.29
C ILE A 81 4.68 15.18 6.29
N ALA A 82 4.73 14.77 5.02
CA ALA A 82 3.83 15.29 4.00
C ALA A 82 2.37 14.95 4.31
N GLY A 83 2.06 13.72 4.72
CA GLY A 83 0.71 13.32 5.12
C GLY A 83 0.19 14.13 6.33
N PHE A 84 1.03 14.32 7.35
CA PHE A 84 0.68 15.09 8.54
C PHE A 84 0.46 16.58 8.24
N LEU A 85 1.35 17.21 7.47
CA LEU A 85 1.24 18.62 7.07
C LEU A 85 -0.03 18.89 6.26
N LEU A 86 -0.36 18.00 5.32
CA LEU A 86 -1.59 18.11 4.52
C LEU A 86 -2.85 18.02 5.39
N SER A 87 -2.87 17.09 6.35
CA SER A 87 -3.98 16.97 7.30
C SER A 87 -4.09 18.20 8.20
N TRP A 88 -2.96 18.72 8.68
CA TRP A 88 -2.89 19.87 9.57
C TRP A 88 -3.34 21.16 8.89
N MET A 89 -2.89 21.40 7.64
CA MET A 89 -3.22 22.60 6.87
C MET A 89 -4.73 22.76 6.67
N LYS A 90 -5.47 21.65 6.54
CA LYS A 90 -6.93 21.70 6.38
C LYS A 90 -7.68 21.98 7.68
N SER A 91 -7.09 21.76 8.86
CA SER A 91 -7.74 22.11 10.14
C SER A 91 -7.91 23.62 10.37
N PHE A 92 -7.31 24.47 9.52
CA PHE A 92 -7.33 25.93 9.64
C PHE A 92 -8.33 26.64 8.69
N HIS A 93 -9.18 25.88 7.98
CA HIS A 93 -10.32 26.37 7.19
C HIS A 93 -11.56 25.54 7.50
#